data_AF-A0A562N7L8-F1
#
_entry.id   AF-A0A562N7L8-F1
#
_cell.length_a   1.000
_cell.length_b   1.000
_cell.length_c   1.000
_cell.angle_alpha   90.00
_cell.angle_beta   90.00
_cell.angle_gamma   90.00
#
_symmetry.space_group_name_H-M   'P 1'
#
loop_
_entity.id
_entity.type
_entity.pdbx_description
1 polymer ?
#
loop_
_entity_poly.entity_id
_entity_poly.type
_entity_poly.pdbx_seq_one_letter_code
_entity_poly.pdbx_strand_id
1 'polypeptide(L)' 'MLKGVIAGKGQVFLCGTCMDARGLADTEMMAGARRSSMAELAAVTLAADKVLVF' A
#
# COMPACT_ATOMS: atom_id res chain seq x y z
N MET A 1 -14.24 -3.76 -1.92
CA MET A 1 -13.59 -3.51 -0.62
C MET A 1 -12.58 -2.37 -0.68
N LEU A 2 -11.49 -2.44 -1.48
CA LEU A 2 -10.46 -1.38 -1.54
C LEU A 2 -10.97 0.02 -1.94
N LYS A 3 -11.93 0.12 -2.87
CA LYS A 3 -12.56 1.42 -3.22
C LYS A 3 -13.19 2.12 -2.00
N GLY A 4 -13.76 1.35 -1.07
CA GLY A 4 -14.34 1.89 0.17
C GLY A 4 -13.28 2.46 1.12
N VAL A 5 -12.11 1.83 1.20
CA VAL A 5 -10.95 2.33 1.97
C VAL A 5 -10.54 3.70 1.43
N ILE A 6 -10.39 3.81 0.11
CA ILE A 6 -9.98 5.06 -0.56
C ILE A 6 -11.04 6.16 -0.37
N ALA A 7 -12.33 5.83 -0.55
CA ALA A 7 -13.43 6.77 -0.29
C ALA A 7 -13.46 7.26 1.16
N GLY A 8 -13.10 6.39 2.12
CA GLY A 8 -12.89 6.72 3.53
C GLY A 8 -11.58 7.44 3.84
N LYS A 9 -10.85 7.93 2.83
CA LYS A 9 -9.53 8.59 2.94
C LYS A 9 -8.40 7.70 3.49
N GLY A 10 -8.60 6.38 3.48
CA GLY A 10 -7.53 5.43 3.77
C GLY A 10 -6.49 5.40 2.65
N GLN A 11 -5.24 5.11 3.01
CA GLN A 11 -4.13 5.01 2.08
C GLN A 11 -3.86 3.53 1.75
N VAL A 12 -3.56 3.24 0.48
CA VAL A 12 -3.26 1.89 0.00
C VAL A 12 -1.86 1.89 -0.61
N PHE A 13 -0.92 1.27 0.11
CA PHE A 13 0.47 1.16 -0.29
C PHE A 13 0.76 -0.22 -0.90
N LEU A 14 1.49 -0.21 -2.01
CA LEU A 14 1.93 -1.41 -2.71
C LEU A 14 3.45 -1.50 -2.60
N CYS A 15 3.97 -2.53 -1.94
CA CYS A 15 5.42 -2.70 -1.79
C CYS A 15 6.07 -2.87 -3.17
N GLY A 16 6.95 -1.93 -3.55
CA GLY A 16 7.57 -1.90 -4.88
C GLY A 16 8.38 -3.15 -5.19
N THR A 17 9.21 -3.63 -4.26
CA THR A 17 9.99 -4.86 -4.48
C THR A 17 9.10 -6.08 -4.67
N CYS A 18 7.94 -6.14 -3.99
CA CYS A 18 6.96 -7.20 -4.20
C CYS A 18 6.23 -7.08 -5.54
N MET A 19 5.98 -5.87 -6.02
CA MET A 19 5.43 -5.64 -7.36
C MET A 19 6.42 -6.09 -8.43
N ASP A 20 7.69 -5.70 -8.29
CA ASP A 20 8.75 -6.03 -9.26
C ASP A 20 8.97 -7.54 -9.34
N ALA A 21 9.02 -8.22 -8.19
CA ALA A 21 9.13 -9.68 -8.12
C ALA A 21 7.94 -10.41 -8.79
N ARG A 22 6.80 -9.74 -8.92
CA ARG A 22 5.58 -10.25 -9.57
C ARG A 22 5.38 -9.72 -10.99
N GLY A 23 6.29 -8.89 -11.50
CA GLY A 23 6.18 -8.29 -12.83
C GLY A 23 5.03 -7.29 -12.98
N LEU A 24 4.62 -6.61 -11.90
CA LEU A 24 3.49 -5.67 -11.90
C LEU A 24 3.96 -4.24 -12.16
N ALA A 25 3.38 -3.60 -13.17
CA ALA A 25 3.58 -2.19 -13.49
C ALA A 25 2.57 -1.29 -12.75
N ASP A 26 2.96 -0.03 -12.53
CA ASP A 26 2.09 0.95 -11.85
C ASP A 26 0.78 1.21 -12.62
N THR A 27 0.82 1.12 -13.96
CA THR A 27 -0.34 1.31 -14.83
C THR A 27 -1.40 0.22 -14.70
N GLU A 28 -1.06 -0.93 -14.12
CA GLU A 28 -1.99 -2.03 -13.89
C GLU A 28 -2.74 -1.88 -12.56
N MET A 29 -2.36 -0.90 -11.73
CA MET A 29 -2.91 -0.71 -10.40
C MET A 29 -4.19 0.14 -10.45
N MET A 30 -5.11 -0.13 -9.52
CA MET A 30 -6.33 0.68 -9.41
C MET A 30 -6.02 2.10 -8.94
N ALA A 31 -6.81 3.06 -9.41
CA ALA A 31 -6.71 4.45 -8.97
C ALA A 31 -6.81 4.57 -7.43
N GLY A 32 -5.90 5.37 -6.86
CA GLY A 32 -5.81 5.62 -5.41
C GLY A 32 -4.97 4.61 -4.63
N ALA A 33 -4.54 3.51 -5.25
CA ALA A 33 -3.40 2.73 -4.74
C ALA A 33 -2.09 3.29 -5.33
N ARG A 34 -0.99 3.22 -4.57
CA ARG A 34 0.31 3.66 -5.07
C ARG A 34 1.45 2.75 -4.65
N ARG A 35 2.47 2.70 -5.51
CA ARG A 35 3.77 2.11 -5.18
C ARG A 35 4.40 2.81 -3.97
N SER A 36 5.07 2.00 -3.17
CA SER A 36 5.65 2.33 -1.86
C SER A 36 6.93 1.50 -1.65
N SER A 37 7.50 1.57 -0.44
CA SER A 37 8.72 0.88 -0.05
C SER A 37 8.60 0.26 1.34
N MET A 38 9.51 -0.67 1.67
CA MET A 38 9.62 -1.21 3.02
C MET A 38 9.94 -0.12 4.07
N ALA A 39 10.69 0.92 3.70
CA ALA A 39 10.95 2.05 4.58
C ALA A 39 9.67 2.83 4.92
N GLU A 40 8.78 3.00 3.95
CA GLU A 40 7.49 3.65 4.16
C GLU A 40 6.54 2.79 4.99
N LEU A 41 6.52 1.47 4.78
CA LEU A 41 5.82 0.53 5.67
C LEU A 41 6.32 0.68 7.11
N ALA A 42 7.64 0.71 7.32
CA ALA A 42 8.21 0.87 8.66
C ALA A 42 7.80 2.20 9.29
N ALA A 43 7.84 3.30 8.53
CA ALA A 43 7.43 4.62 9.01
C ALA A 43 5.96 4.67 9.44
N VAL A 44 5.03 4.16 8.62
CA VAL A 44 3.61 4.16 8.97
C VAL A 44 3.28 3.17 10.09
N THR A 45 4.04 2.08 10.21
CA THR A 45 3.94 1.12 11.32
C THR A 45 4.36 1.77 12.63
N LEU A 46 5.49 2.48 12.65
CA LEU A 46 5.99 3.20 13.83
C LEU A 46 5.03 4.32 14.26
N ALA A 47 4.36 4.96 13.30
CA ALA A 47 3.39 6.02 13.57
C ALA A 47 2.01 5.49 14.01
N ALA A 48 1.72 4.19 13.87
CA ALA A 48 0.43 3.62 14.17
C ALA A 48 0.36 3.12 15.63
N ASP A 49 -0.78 3.35 16.30
CA ASP A 49 -1.02 2.80 17.64
C ASP A 49 -1.15 1.27 17.64
N LYS A 50 -1.63 0.70 16.53
CA LYS A 50 -1.86 -0.72 16.34
C LYS A 50 -1.59 -1.14 14.91
N VAL A 51 -1.11 -2.38 14.77
CA VAL A 51 -0.84 -3.02 13.48
C VAL A 51 -1.58 -4.34 13.45
N LEU A 52 -2.39 -4.54 12.41
CA LEU A 52 -3.10 -5.78 12.15
C LEU A 52 -2.46 -6.46 10.94
N VAL A 53 -2.12 -7.75 11.08
CA VAL A 53 -1.48 -8.56 10.04
C VAL A 53 -2.42 -9.69 9.64
N PHE A 54 -2.54 -9.95 8.33
CA PHE A 54 -3.46 -10.90 7.71
C PHE A 54 -2.73 -11.85 6.76
#